data_AF-K9SPD0-F1
#
_entry.id   AF-K9SPD0-F1
#
_cell.length_a   1.000
_cell.length_b   1.000
_cell.length_c   1.000
_cell.angle_alpha   90.00
_cell.angle_beta   90.00
_cell.angle_gamma   90.00
#
_symmetry.space_group_name_H-M   'P 1'
#
loop_
_entity.id
_entity.type
_entity.pdbx_description
1 polymer ?
#
loop_
_entity_poly.entity_id
_entity_poly.type
_entity_poly.pdbx_seq_one_letter_code
_entity_poly.pdbx_strand_id
1 'polypeptide(L)'
;MLAQIEQEITALETKLAEIEVEIKTAFRGYVESIAQAIQSHVVLSAYKICTQSCPQDFLQLSQSTRQQLQQDLQVLGKEFASQIQTKLIEMAQTQQPTHEMVEKLLTANLEALSKSANQMLATANLLKQSQEAVDVPQIQLRVNEIELADREVMSHRSQLRVLSNRWHHHQEELERKKQAKLVAQAEQVWRSSWSEIP
;
A
#
# COMPACT_ATOMS: atom_id res chain seq x y z
N MET A 1 41.97 -13.40 2.18
CA MET A 1 41.25 -12.28 2.82
C MET A 1 40.42 -11.50 1.81
N LEU A 2 41.01 -10.84 0.80
CA LEU A 2 40.24 -10.10 -0.23
C LEU A 2 39.27 -10.98 -1.02
N ALA A 3 39.71 -12.14 -1.51
CA ALA A 3 38.83 -13.08 -2.22
C ALA A 3 37.61 -13.52 -1.39
N GLN A 4 37.76 -13.61 -0.06
CA GLN A 4 36.65 -13.93 0.85
C GLN A 4 35.69 -12.74 0.99
N ILE A 5 36.19 -11.51 1.13
CA ILE A 5 35.36 -10.30 1.17
C ILE A 5 34.58 -10.15 -0.15
N GLU A 6 35.19 -10.45 -1.29
CA GLU A 6 34.53 -10.42 -2.60
C GLU A 6 33.41 -11.46 -2.72
N GLN A 7 33.67 -12.70 -2.28
CA GLN A 7 32.63 -13.74 -2.24
C GLN A 7 31.45 -13.34 -1.34
N GLU A 8 31.72 -12.74 -0.18
CA GLU A 8 30.69 -12.26 0.75
C GLU A 8 29.86 -11.12 0.14
N ILE A 9 30.50 -10.18 -0.57
CA ILE A 9 29.81 -9.10 -1.31
C ILE A 9 28.87 -9.69 -2.36
N THR A 10 29.37 -10.60 -3.21
CA THR A 10 28.55 -11.23 -4.26
C THR A 10 27.38 -12.03 -3.66
N ALA A 11 27.59 -12.70 -2.53
CA ALA A 11 26.53 -13.42 -1.83
C ALA A 11 25.45 -12.47 -1.28
N LEU A 12 25.84 -11.30 -0.74
CA LEU A 12 24.90 -10.27 -0.26
C LEU A 12 24.12 -9.63 -1.41
N GLU A 13 24.79 -9.31 -2.52
CA GLU A 13 24.14 -8.78 -3.73
C GLU A 13 23.10 -9.76 -4.28
N THR A 14 23.42 -11.05 -4.31
CA THR A 14 22.49 -12.10 -4.74
C THR A 14 21.25 -12.16 -3.83
N LYS A 15 21.46 -12.16 -2.50
CA LYS A 15 20.36 -12.17 -1.52
C LYS A 15 19.46 -10.94 -1.62
N LEU A 16 20.05 -9.77 -1.84
CA LEU A 16 19.29 -8.53 -2.02
C LEU A 16 18.40 -8.60 -3.28
N ALA A 17 18.93 -9.11 -4.39
CA ALA A 17 18.17 -9.31 -5.61
C ALA A 17 17.00 -10.29 -5.42
N GLU A 18 17.20 -11.38 -4.68
CA GLU A 18 16.13 -12.33 -4.31
C GLU A 18 15.05 -11.64 -3.46
N ILE A 19 15.43 -10.89 -2.43
CA ILE A 19 14.49 -10.17 -1.57
C ILE A 19 13.72 -9.10 -2.37
N GLU A 20 14.34 -8.43 -3.33
CA GLU A 20 13.65 -7.47 -4.20
C GLU A 20 12.55 -8.12 -5.05
N VAL A 21 12.78 -9.35 -5.53
CA VAL A 21 11.75 -10.14 -6.24
C VAL A 21 10.62 -10.52 -5.29
N GLU A 22 10.94 -10.94 -4.06
CA GLU A 22 9.95 -11.22 -3.01
C GLU A 22 9.12 -9.96 -2.68
N ILE A 23 9.76 -8.80 -2.51
CA ILE A 23 9.08 -7.52 -2.24
C ILE A 23 8.12 -7.17 -3.37
N LYS A 24 8.57 -7.26 -4.64
CA LYS A 24 7.72 -6.97 -5.81
C LYS A 24 6.51 -7.90 -5.87
N THR A 25 6.69 -9.16 -5.53
CA THR A 25 5.62 -10.18 -5.52
C THR A 25 4.62 -9.90 -4.40
N ALA A 26 5.09 -9.69 -3.17
CA ALA A 26 4.24 -9.32 -2.04
C ALA A 26 3.50 -7.99 -2.27
N PHE A 27 4.15 -7.02 -2.92
CA PHE A 27 3.54 -5.74 -3.26
C PHE A 27 2.41 -5.90 -4.28
N ARG A 28 2.59 -6.75 -5.30
CA ARG A 28 1.52 -7.06 -6.25
C ARG A 28 0.31 -7.69 -5.54
N GLY A 29 0.55 -8.68 -4.67
CA GLY A 29 -0.50 -9.31 -3.88
C GLY A 29 -1.23 -8.31 -2.96
N TYR A 30 -0.48 -7.38 -2.34
CA TYR A 30 -1.06 -6.30 -1.57
C TYR A 30 -1.96 -5.40 -2.42
N VAL A 31 -1.51 -4.97 -3.60
CA VAL A 31 -2.29 -4.11 -4.50
C VAL A 31 -3.60 -4.77 -4.94
N GLU A 32 -3.56 -6.06 -5.29
CA GLU A 32 -4.74 -6.82 -5.69
C GLU A 32 -5.74 -6.97 -4.52
N SER A 33 -5.24 -7.38 -3.36
CA SER A 33 -6.09 -7.58 -2.17
C SER A 33 -6.68 -6.27 -1.65
N ILE A 34 -5.92 -5.17 -1.57
CA ILE A 34 -6.44 -3.89 -1.08
C ILE A 34 -7.50 -3.32 -2.04
N ALA A 35 -7.31 -3.46 -3.36
CA ALA A 35 -8.28 -3.03 -4.35
C ALA A 35 -9.62 -3.76 -4.16
N GLN A 36 -9.60 -5.08 -3.95
CA GLN A 36 -10.80 -5.87 -3.69
C GLN A 36 -11.46 -5.52 -2.34
N ALA A 37 -10.66 -5.30 -1.30
CA ALA A 37 -11.15 -4.92 0.03
C ALA A 37 -11.88 -3.56 -0.02
N ILE A 38 -11.35 -2.58 -0.76
CA ILE A 38 -11.96 -1.26 -0.93
C ILE A 38 -13.35 -1.35 -1.60
N GLN A 39 -13.48 -2.15 -2.66
CA GLN A 39 -14.77 -2.37 -3.34
C GLN A 39 -15.84 -2.90 -2.37
N SER A 40 -15.46 -3.87 -1.54
CA SER A 40 -16.39 -4.48 -0.58
C SER A 40 -16.73 -3.50 0.55
N HIS A 41 -15.75 -2.76 1.05
CA HIS A 41 -15.93 -1.89 2.21
C HIS A 41 -16.84 -0.70 1.93
N VAL A 42 -16.79 -0.09 0.73
CA VAL A 42 -17.69 1.02 0.38
C VAL A 42 -19.15 0.57 0.33
N VAL A 43 -19.41 -0.60 -0.25
CA VAL A 43 -20.77 -1.18 -0.33
C VAL A 43 -21.27 -1.55 1.06
N LEU A 44 -20.44 -2.20 1.88
CA LEU A 44 -20.79 -2.55 3.26
C LEU A 44 -21.03 -1.33 4.13
N SER A 45 -20.23 -0.28 3.98
CA SER A 45 -20.39 0.97 4.74
C SER A 45 -21.67 1.68 4.36
N ALA A 46 -21.98 1.77 3.07
CA ALA A 46 -23.25 2.32 2.60
C ALA A 46 -24.45 1.50 3.11
N TYR A 47 -24.36 0.17 3.04
CA TYR A 47 -25.39 -0.71 3.61
C TYR A 47 -25.61 -0.46 5.10
N LYS A 48 -24.53 -0.35 5.89
CA LYS A 48 -24.62 -0.05 7.33
C LYS A 48 -25.32 1.28 7.57
N ILE A 49 -24.97 2.35 6.87
CA ILE A 49 -25.64 3.64 7.02
C ILE A 49 -27.12 3.54 6.67
N CYS A 50 -27.45 2.95 5.52
CA CYS A 50 -28.84 2.80 5.08
C CYS A 50 -29.69 1.98 6.06
N THR A 51 -29.12 0.98 6.73
CA THR A 51 -29.87 0.06 7.60
C THR A 51 -29.82 0.41 9.07
N GLN A 52 -28.79 1.12 9.52
CA GLN A 52 -28.57 1.43 10.95
C GLN A 52 -28.79 2.91 11.25
N SER A 53 -28.48 3.80 10.32
CA SER A 53 -28.53 5.25 10.55
C SER A 53 -29.76 5.91 9.94
N CYS A 54 -30.20 5.49 8.75
CA CYS A 54 -31.39 6.04 8.08
C CYS A 54 -32.37 4.97 7.51
N PRO A 55 -32.78 3.95 8.29
CA PRO A 55 -33.63 2.87 7.80
C PRO A 55 -35.02 3.33 7.32
N GLN A 56 -35.61 4.34 7.96
CA GLN A 56 -36.93 4.83 7.59
C GLN A 56 -36.91 5.51 6.21
N ASP A 57 -35.97 6.44 6.00
CA ASP A 57 -35.78 7.14 4.73
C ASP A 57 -35.43 6.15 3.61
N PHE A 58 -34.58 5.16 3.90
CA PHE A 58 -34.20 4.12 2.95
C PHE A 58 -35.39 3.24 2.52
N LEU A 59 -36.28 2.86 3.45
CA LEU A 59 -37.45 2.05 3.12
C LEU A 59 -38.52 2.84 2.34
N GLN A 60 -38.54 4.17 2.45
CA GLN A 60 -39.42 5.04 1.67
C GLN A 60 -38.96 5.22 0.21
N LEU A 61 -37.70 4.92 -0.11
CA LEU A 61 -37.21 4.98 -1.49
C LEU A 61 -37.96 4.02 -2.41
N SER A 62 -38.14 4.43 -3.66
CA SER A 62 -38.67 3.53 -4.70
C SER A 62 -37.71 2.36 -4.94
N GLN A 63 -38.23 1.24 -5.46
CA GLN A 63 -37.40 0.09 -5.81
C GLN A 63 -36.34 0.44 -6.86
N SER A 64 -36.66 1.26 -7.85
CA SER A 64 -35.72 1.70 -8.88
C SER A 64 -34.62 2.59 -8.30
N THR A 65 -34.93 3.52 -7.39
CA THR A 65 -33.92 4.34 -6.70
C THR A 65 -32.97 3.47 -5.88
N ARG A 66 -33.48 2.46 -5.18
CA ARG A 66 -32.64 1.51 -4.42
C ARG A 66 -31.71 0.71 -5.33
N GLN A 67 -32.22 0.22 -6.46
CA GLN A 67 -31.41 -0.50 -7.45
C GLN A 67 -30.33 0.38 -8.07
N GLN A 68 -30.69 1.62 -8.45
CA GLN A 68 -29.74 2.58 -9.01
C GLN A 68 -28.63 2.90 -8.01
N LEU A 69 -28.98 3.23 -6.76
CA LEU A 69 -28.00 3.53 -5.71
C LEU A 69 -27.04 2.35 -5.48
N GLN A 70 -27.57 1.12 -5.46
CA GLN A 70 -26.74 -0.08 -5.33
C GLN A 70 -25.77 -0.22 -6.51
N GLN A 71 -26.24 -0.01 -7.74
CA GLN A 71 -25.42 -0.11 -8.94
C GLN A 71 -24.35 0.98 -8.96
N ASP A 72 -24.71 2.22 -8.62
CA ASP A 72 -23.79 3.36 -8.60
C ASP A 72 -22.67 3.16 -7.57
N LEU A 73 -22.99 2.68 -6.37
CA LEU A 73 -21.99 2.38 -5.34
C LEU A 73 -21.05 1.24 -5.75
N GLN A 74 -21.57 0.22 -6.44
CA GLN A 74 -20.74 -0.87 -6.97
C GLN A 74 -19.80 -0.39 -8.08
N VAL A 75 -20.29 0.45 -8.99
CA VAL A 75 -19.47 1.05 -10.07
C VAL A 75 -18.41 1.96 -9.47
N LEU A 76 -18.79 2.84 -8.54
CA LEU A 76 -17.88 3.74 -7.84
C LEU A 76 -16.74 2.98 -7.14
N GLY A 77 -17.08 1.92 -6.41
CA GLY A 77 -16.09 1.07 -5.75
C GLY A 77 -15.10 0.45 -6.74
N LYS A 78 -15.60 -0.08 -7.87
CA LYS A 78 -14.75 -0.69 -8.92
C LYS A 78 -13.84 0.33 -9.59
N GLU A 79 -14.36 1.51 -9.93
CA GLU A 79 -13.58 2.59 -10.55
C GLU A 79 -12.44 3.04 -9.64
N PHE A 80 -12.73 3.31 -8.36
CA PHE A 80 -11.70 3.71 -7.41
C PHE A 80 -10.67 2.62 -7.17
N ALA A 81 -11.10 1.36 -7.06
CA ALA A 81 -10.18 0.23 -6.92
C ALA A 81 -9.23 0.11 -8.12
N SER A 82 -9.75 0.26 -9.35
CA SER A 82 -8.93 0.27 -10.56
C SER A 82 -7.97 1.47 -10.58
N GLN A 83 -8.42 2.66 -10.21
CA GLN A 83 -7.57 3.85 -10.15
C GLN A 83 -6.44 3.70 -9.13
N ILE A 84 -6.74 3.18 -7.94
CA ILE A 84 -5.75 2.93 -6.89
C ILE A 84 -4.74 1.88 -7.37
N GLN A 85 -5.20 0.80 -7.97
CA GLN A 85 -4.35 -0.24 -8.53
C GLN A 85 -3.38 0.35 -9.57
N THR A 86 -3.89 1.13 -10.52
CA THR A 86 -3.06 1.80 -11.54
C THR A 86 -2.00 2.69 -10.89
N LYS A 87 -2.40 3.60 -9.98
CA LYS A 87 -1.45 4.53 -9.34
C LYS A 87 -0.38 3.81 -8.50
N LEU A 88 -0.74 2.72 -7.81
CA LEU A 88 0.22 1.92 -7.02
C LEU A 88 1.19 1.15 -7.93
N ILE A 89 0.72 0.64 -9.07
CA ILE A 89 1.58 -0.03 -10.06
C ILE A 89 2.55 0.97 -10.68
N GLU A 90 2.07 2.15 -11.11
CA GLU A 90 2.91 3.23 -11.65
C GLU A 90 3.97 3.68 -10.63
N MET A 91 3.59 3.80 -9.36
CA MET A 91 4.53 4.09 -8.27
C MET A 91 5.64 3.04 -8.19
N ALA A 92 5.28 1.75 -8.23
CA ALA A 92 6.25 0.66 -8.16
C ALA A 92 7.14 0.52 -9.41
N GLN A 93 6.71 1.06 -10.56
CA GLN A 93 7.52 1.11 -11.78
C GLN A 93 8.57 2.23 -11.75
N THR A 94 8.25 3.33 -11.07
CA THR A 94 9.12 4.53 -11.03
C THR A 94 10.14 4.48 -9.90
N GLN A 95 9.78 3.87 -8.77
CA GLN A 95 10.64 3.76 -7.60
C GLN A 95 10.15 2.65 -6.66
N GLN A 96 10.96 2.26 -5.68
CA GLN A 96 10.53 1.34 -4.64
C GLN A 96 9.52 2.03 -3.70
N PRO A 97 8.26 1.56 -3.61
CA PRO A 97 7.25 2.21 -2.80
C PRO A 97 7.59 2.14 -1.31
N THR A 98 7.68 3.30 -0.65
CA THR A 98 7.79 3.32 0.81
C THR A 98 6.42 3.17 1.46
N HIS A 99 6.40 2.72 2.72
CA HIS A 99 5.16 2.62 3.49
C HIS A 99 4.38 3.95 3.53
N GLU A 100 5.10 5.06 3.77
CA GLU A 100 4.50 6.39 3.88
C GLU A 100 3.86 6.85 2.57
N MET A 101 4.50 6.57 1.43
CA MET A 101 3.95 6.94 0.11
C MET A 101 2.66 6.18 -0.19
N VAL A 102 2.64 4.87 0.09
CA VAL A 102 1.45 4.03 -0.09
C VAL A 102 0.31 4.49 0.82
N GLU A 103 0.61 4.76 2.09
CA GLU A 103 -0.37 5.22 3.08
C GLU A 103 -0.99 6.58 2.70
N LYS A 104 -0.15 7.55 2.28
CA LYS A 104 -0.62 8.86 1.80
C LYS A 104 -1.51 8.73 0.57
N LEU A 105 -1.12 7.90 -0.39
CA LEU A 105 -1.91 7.65 -1.60
C LEU A 105 -3.26 7.05 -1.25
N LEU A 106 -3.28 5.98 -0.45
CA LEU A 106 -4.52 5.32 -0.07
C LEU A 106 -5.44 6.24 0.72
N THR A 107 -4.90 6.99 1.69
CA THR A 107 -5.68 7.95 2.48
C THR A 107 -6.37 8.97 1.59
N ALA A 108 -5.65 9.63 0.69
CA ALA A 108 -6.22 10.63 -0.20
C ALA A 108 -7.30 10.04 -1.15
N ASN A 109 -7.10 8.83 -1.67
CA ASN A 109 -8.10 8.20 -2.54
C ASN A 109 -9.33 7.70 -1.75
N LEU A 110 -9.15 7.22 -0.53
CA LEU A 110 -10.27 6.79 0.34
C LEU A 110 -11.11 7.98 0.84
N GLU A 111 -10.49 9.12 1.10
CA GLU A 111 -11.21 10.37 1.38
C GLU A 111 -12.07 10.80 0.18
N ALA A 112 -11.50 10.76 -1.02
CA ALA A 112 -12.23 11.06 -2.25
C ALA A 112 -13.38 10.07 -2.49
N LEU A 113 -13.15 8.77 -2.29
CA LEU A 113 -14.19 7.74 -2.40
C LEU A 113 -15.32 7.97 -1.38
N SER A 114 -14.96 8.25 -0.12
CA SER A 114 -15.92 8.55 0.94
C SER A 114 -16.79 9.75 0.57
N LYS A 115 -16.18 10.82 0.05
CA LYS A 115 -16.88 12.02 -0.41
C LYS A 115 -17.88 11.69 -1.54
N SER A 116 -17.44 10.95 -2.56
CA SER A 116 -18.32 10.56 -3.68
C SER A 116 -19.47 9.66 -3.22
N ALA A 117 -19.20 8.70 -2.33
CA ALA A 117 -20.24 7.81 -1.80
C ALA A 117 -21.27 8.59 -0.95
N ASN A 118 -20.82 9.53 -0.12
CA ASN A 118 -21.70 10.41 0.65
C ASN A 118 -22.55 11.32 -0.24
N GLN A 119 -22.00 11.80 -1.37
CA GLN A 119 -22.76 12.58 -2.36
C GLN A 119 -23.87 11.74 -3.03
N MET A 120 -23.60 10.46 -3.34
CA MET A 120 -24.62 9.54 -3.87
C MET A 120 -25.76 9.34 -2.87
N LEU A 121 -25.43 9.11 -1.59
CA LEU A 121 -26.43 8.98 -0.53
C LEU A 121 -27.22 10.28 -0.32
N ALA A 122 -26.58 11.45 -0.41
CA ALA A 122 -27.26 12.74 -0.32
C ALA A 122 -28.22 12.96 -1.50
N THR A 123 -27.83 12.57 -2.72
CA THR A 123 -28.67 12.67 -3.92
C THR A 123 -29.90 11.77 -3.82
N ALA A 124 -29.77 10.61 -3.15
CA ALA A 124 -30.87 9.73 -2.82
C ALA A 124 -31.73 10.23 -1.63
N ASN A 125 -31.48 11.44 -1.10
CA ASN A 125 -32.13 12.00 0.09
C ASN A 125 -31.92 11.18 1.37
N LEU A 126 -30.86 10.36 1.44
CA LEU A 126 -30.54 9.54 2.62
C LEU A 126 -29.62 10.26 3.62
N LEU A 127 -28.87 11.25 3.15
CA LEU A 127 -28.03 12.11 3.99
C LEU A 127 -28.41 13.57 3.79
N LYS A 128 -28.57 14.30 4.89
CA LYS A 128 -28.74 15.76 4.84
C LYS A 128 -27.40 16.40 4.53
N GLN A 129 -27.35 17.29 3.54
CA GLN A 129 -26.23 18.19 3.35
C GLN A 129 -26.21 19.20 4.51
N SER A 130 -25.66 18.85 5.67
CA SER A 130 -25.51 19.82 6.76
C SER A 130 -24.06 20.24 6.89
N GLN A 131 -23.78 21.49 6.58
CA GLN A 131 -22.49 22.13 6.83
C GLN A 131 -22.22 22.38 8.34
N GLU A 132 -23.18 22.10 9.24
CA GLU A 132 -23.12 22.59 10.64
C GLU A 132 -23.46 21.55 11.74
N ALA A 133 -23.83 20.30 11.43
CA ALA A 133 -24.12 19.30 12.46
C ALA A 133 -22.99 18.25 12.56
N VAL A 134 -22.34 18.21 13.71
CA VAL A 134 -21.21 17.31 14.06
C VAL A 134 -21.60 15.82 14.09
N ASP A 135 -22.91 15.50 14.00
CA ASP A 135 -23.45 14.15 14.25
C ASP A 135 -24.23 13.57 13.05
N VAL A 136 -23.98 14.04 11.83
CA VAL A 136 -24.59 13.39 10.65
C VAL A 136 -23.83 12.11 10.32
N PRO A 137 -24.53 10.95 10.23
CA PRO A 137 -23.90 9.69 9.86
C PRO A 137 -23.33 9.79 8.45
N GLN A 138 -22.04 9.49 8.27
CA GLN A 138 -21.34 9.62 6.99
C GLN A 138 -20.40 8.43 6.79
N ILE A 139 -20.20 8.03 5.54
CA ILE A 139 -19.17 7.06 5.18
C ILE A 139 -17.82 7.75 5.39
N GLN A 140 -16.99 7.15 6.23
CA GLN A 140 -15.58 7.52 6.40
C GLN A 140 -14.74 6.26 6.24
N LEU A 141 -14.12 6.10 5.08
CA LEU A 141 -13.23 4.96 4.83
C LEU A 141 -11.83 5.29 5.31
N ARG A 142 -11.24 4.42 6.14
CA ARG A 142 -9.86 4.56 6.63
C ARG A 142 -9.02 3.37 6.22
N VAL A 143 -7.75 3.63 5.87
CA VAL A 143 -6.80 2.60 5.45
C VAL A 143 -6.73 1.48 6.51
N ASN A 144 -6.53 1.85 7.78
CA ASN A 144 -6.41 0.87 8.87
C ASN A 144 -7.66 -0.01 9.03
N GLU A 145 -8.86 0.54 8.83
CA GLU A 145 -10.10 -0.24 8.96
C GLU A 145 -10.21 -1.28 7.85
N ILE A 146 -9.84 -0.90 6.62
CA ILE A 146 -9.86 -1.79 5.46
C ILE A 146 -8.75 -2.84 5.57
N GLU A 147 -7.53 -2.43 5.92
CA GLU A 147 -6.40 -3.34 6.08
C GLU A 147 -6.65 -4.36 7.20
N LEU A 148 -7.24 -3.96 8.33
CA LEU A 148 -7.53 -4.86 9.44
C LEU A 148 -8.72 -5.80 9.17
N ALA A 149 -9.67 -5.38 8.32
CA ALA A 149 -10.83 -6.19 7.98
C ALA A 149 -10.52 -7.33 7.01
N ASP A 150 -9.44 -7.21 6.22
CA ASP A 150 -9.09 -8.17 5.18
C ASP A 150 -7.81 -8.96 5.51
N ARG A 151 -7.94 -10.28 5.65
CA ARG A 151 -6.85 -11.19 6.02
C ARG A 151 -5.71 -11.20 5.01
N GLU A 152 -6.02 -11.15 3.71
CA GLU A 152 -5.01 -11.21 2.65
C GLU A 152 -4.24 -9.89 2.60
N VAL A 153 -4.92 -8.76 2.77
CA VAL A 153 -4.28 -7.45 2.88
C VAL A 153 -3.30 -7.43 4.06
N MET A 154 -3.74 -7.86 5.25
CA MET A 154 -2.84 -7.94 6.42
C MET A 154 -1.64 -8.86 6.18
N SER A 155 -1.87 -10.01 5.53
CA SER A 155 -0.81 -10.99 5.22
C SER A 155 0.27 -10.34 4.37
N HIS A 156 -0.09 -9.75 3.23
CA HIS A 156 0.86 -9.08 2.35
C HIS A 156 1.52 -7.87 3.02
N ARG A 157 0.77 -7.10 3.82
CA ARG A 157 1.29 -5.95 4.57
C ARG A 157 2.37 -6.36 5.57
N SER A 158 2.14 -7.44 6.30
CA SER A 158 3.10 -8.04 7.23
C SER A 158 4.33 -8.55 6.50
N GLN A 159 4.15 -9.28 5.39
CA GLN A 159 5.24 -9.78 4.55
C GLN A 159 6.12 -8.63 4.03
N LEU A 160 5.52 -7.57 3.48
CA LEU A 160 6.24 -6.39 3.00
C LEU A 160 7.10 -5.74 4.08
N ARG A 161 6.57 -5.63 5.30
CA ARG A 161 7.33 -5.09 6.44
C ARG A 161 8.53 -5.98 6.79
N VAL A 162 8.35 -7.30 6.86
CA VAL A 162 9.42 -8.24 7.17
C VAL A 162 10.51 -8.22 6.08
N LEU A 163 10.11 -8.25 4.81
CA LEU A 163 11.01 -8.22 3.67
C LEU A 163 11.77 -6.91 3.58
N SER A 164 11.11 -5.77 3.80
CA SER A 164 11.75 -4.47 3.84
C SER A 164 12.84 -4.42 4.92
N ASN A 165 12.55 -4.89 6.14
CA ASN A 165 13.53 -4.92 7.22
C ASN A 165 14.74 -5.83 6.89
N ARG A 166 14.47 -7.02 6.30
CA ARG A 166 15.53 -7.94 5.85
C ARG A 166 16.40 -7.31 4.76
N TRP A 167 15.79 -6.62 3.81
CA TRP A 167 16.51 -5.92 2.74
C TRP A 167 17.42 -4.83 3.31
N HIS A 168 16.90 -3.96 4.20
CA HIS A 168 17.71 -2.90 4.81
C HIS A 168 18.89 -3.46 5.61
N HIS A 169 18.67 -4.53 6.36
CA HIS A 169 19.74 -5.21 7.09
C HIS A 169 20.88 -5.69 6.17
N HIS A 170 20.56 -6.40 5.08
CA HIS A 170 21.59 -6.87 4.15
C HIS A 170 22.22 -5.74 3.33
N GLN A 171 21.47 -4.67 3.06
CA GLN A 171 21.99 -3.49 2.38
C GLN A 171 23.05 -2.78 3.24
N GLU A 172 22.81 -2.64 4.54
CA GLU A 172 23.80 -2.10 5.48
C GLU A 172 25.04 -3.00 5.57
N GLU A 173 24.87 -4.33 5.61
CA GLU A 173 25.99 -5.28 5.61
C GLU A 173 26.83 -5.20 4.33
N LEU A 174 26.17 -5.09 3.17
CA LEU A 174 26.83 -4.95 1.88
C LEU A 174 27.72 -3.71 1.83
N GLU A 175 27.19 -2.56 2.26
CA GLU A 175 27.96 -1.32 2.29
C GLU A 175 29.16 -1.41 3.25
N ARG A 176 28.99 -2.03 4.43
CA ARG A 176 30.13 -2.29 5.34
C ARG A 176 31.20 -3.16 4.69
N LYS A 177 30.81 -4.20 3.94
CA LYS A 177 31.75 -5.10 3.24
C LYS A 177 32.46 -4.42 2.08
N LYS A 178 31.77 -3.58 1.30
CA LYS A 178 32.38 -2.75 0.25
C LYS A 178 33.44 -1.81 0.84
N GLN A 179 33.17 -1.18 1.98
CA GLN A 179 34.16 -0.34 2.67
C GLN A 179 35.36 -1.15 3.15
N ALA A 180 35.15 -2.32 3.76
CA ALA A 180 36.23 -3.21 4.17
C ALA A 180 37.12 -3.65 2.99
N LYS A 181 36.51 -3.90 1.82
CA LYS A 181 37.24 -4.20 0.58
C LYS A 181 38.16 -3.05 0.17
N LEU A 182 37.66 -1.81 0.17
CA LEU A 182 38.45 -0.62 -0.18
C LEU A 182 39.68 -0.48 0.72
N VAL A 183 39.51 -0.65 2.04
CA VAL A 183 40.62 -0.60 3.00
C VAL A 183 41.65 -1.70 2.72
N ALA A 184 41.20 -2.94 2.55
CA ALA A 184 42.09 -4.07 2.28
C ALA A 184 42.84 -3.93 0.95
N GLN A 185 42.21 -3.34 -0.07
CA GLN A 185 42.88 -3.02 -1.34
C GLN A 185 43.93 -1.92 -1.18
N ALA A 186 43.61 -0.85 -0.45
CA ALA A 186 44.57 0.22 -0.17
C ALA A 186 45.80 -0.30 0.59
N GLU A 187 45.59 -1.15 1.60
CA GLU A 187 46.71 -1.80 2.32
C GLU A 187 47.57 -2.68 1.41
N GLN A 188 46.95 -3.44 0.50
CA GLN A 188 47.69 -4.28 -0.44
C GLN A 188 48.52 -3.43 -1.41
N VAL A 189 47.93 -2.39 -2.00
CA VAL A 189 48.60 -1.46 -2.92
C VAL A 189 49.78 -0.77 -2.22
N TRP A 190 49.56 -0.30 -0.99
CA TRP A 190 50.60 0.26 -0.16
C TRP A 190 51.74 -0.74 0.05
N ARG A 191 51.43 -1.96 0.51
CA ARG A 191 52.45 -3.00 0.74
C ARG A 191 53.25 -3.32 -0.52
N SER A 192 52.61 -3.38 -1.70
CA SER A 192 53.31 -3.64 -2.96
C SER A 192 54.21 -2.49 -3.39
N SER A 193 53.83 -1.23 -3.14
CA SER A 193 54.64 -0.07 -3.57
C SER A 193 55.94 0.09 -2.77
N TRP A 194 56.04 -0.50 -1.57
CA TRP A 194 57.27 -0.51 -0.77
C TRP A 194 58.14 -1.75 -1.00
N SER A 195 57.63 -2.82 -1.61
CA SER A 195 58.40 -4.02 -1.94
C SER A 195 59.12 -3.98 -3.29
N GLU A 196 58.88 -2.94 -4.10
CA GLU A 196 59.51 -2.76 -5.42
C GLU A 196 60.77 -1.86 -5.41
N ILE A 197 61.23 -1.41 -4.23
CA ILE A 197 62.48 -0.66 -4.10
C ILE A 197 63.64 -1.68 -4.03
N PRO A 198 64.55 -1.73 -5.02
CA PRO A 198 65.68 -2.68 -5.06
C PRO A 198 66.73 -2.41 -3.99
#